data_AF-A0A368NIQ6-F1
#
_entry.id   AF-A0A368NIQ6-F1
#
_cell.length_a   1.000
_cell.length_b   1.000
_cell.length_c   1.000
_cell.angle_alpha   90.00
_cell.angle_beta   90.00
_cell.angle_gamma   90.00
#
_symmetry.space_group_name_H-M   'P 1'
#
loop_
_entity.id
_entity.type
_entity.pdbx_description
1 polymer ?
#
loop_
_entity_poly.entity_id
_entity_poly.type
_entity_poly.pdbx_seq_one_letter_code
_entity_poly.pdbx_strand_id
1 'polypeptide(L)'
;MRRYRRTNKHQQNIEQSYSKRTQQESEPNQGYEKPTQLPKLRRIIEITDFDAGEAIVHRIEQFKAARIDCYDVVIDGKLWQRRITEVGT
;
A
#
# COMPACT_ATOMS: atom_id res chain seq x y z
N MET A 1 24.55 -20.43 13.31
CA MET A 1 23.89 -19.30 12.62
C MET A 1 24.95 -18.48 11.89
N ARG A 2 25.08 -18.62 10.56
CA ARG A 2 26.14 -17.94 9.78
C ARG A 2 25.66 -16.53 9.46
N ARG A 3 26.24 -15.51 10.09
CA ARG A 3 25.91 -14.10 9.78
C ARG A 3 26.39 -13.82 8.35
N TYR A 4 25.47 -13.44 7.48
CA TYR A 4 25.77 -13.05 6.10
C TYR A 4 26.74 -11.86 6.14
N ARG A 5 27.98 -12.04 5.66
CA ARG A 5 28.98 -10.97 5.60
C ARG A 5 28.62 -10.04 4.44
N ARG A 6 27.97 -8.93 4.76
CA ARG A 6 27.74 -7.86 3.79
C ARG A 6 29.08 -7.24 3.37
N THR A 7 29.26 -7.03 2.08
CA THR A 7 30.42 -6.32 1.55
C THR A 7 30.18 -4.82 1.59
N ASN A 8 31.25 -4.02 1.64
CA ASN A 8 31.13 -2.56 1.63
C ASN A 8 30.36 -2.06 0.39
N LYS A 9 30.55 -2.69 -0.78
CA LYS A 9 29.81 -2.39 -2.01
C LYS A 9 28.29 -2.59 -1.85
N HIS A 10 27.88 -3.68 -1.18
CA HIS A 10 26.47 -3.94 -0.93
C HIS A 10 25.85 -2.88 -0.02
N GLN A 11 26.59 -2.46 1.02
CA GLN A 11 26.14 -1.42 1.94
C GLN A 11 26.00 -0.05 1.24
N GLN A 12 26.97 0.32 0.40
CA GLN A 12 26.92 1.55 -0.41
C GLN A 12 25.73 1.56 -1.38
N ASN A 13 25.46 0.45 -2.05
CA ASN A 13 24.32 0.35 -2.97
C ASN A 13 22.98 0.52 -2.25
N ILE A 14 22.88 -0.04 -1.03
CA ILE A 14 21.69 0.11 -0.19
C ILE A 14 21.50 1.58 0.21
N GLU A 15 22.55 2.24 0.69
CA GLU A 15 22.51 3.65 1.09
C GLU A 15 22.14 4.58 -0.08
N GLN A 16 22.69 4.33 -1.27
CA GLN A 16 22.32 5.06 -2.49
C GLN A 16 20.87 4.84 -2.91
N SER A 17 20.33 3.64 -2.73
CA SER A 17 18.93 3.34 -3.01
C SER A 17 18.00 4.10 -2.05
N TYR A 18 18.33 4.09 -0.76
CA TYR A 18 17.58 4.84 0.25
C TYR A 18 17.62 6.34 0.00
N SER A 19 18.79 6.93 -0.30
CA SER A 19 18.91 8.36 -0.54
C SER A 19 18.12 8.83 -1.76
N LYS A 20 18.16 8.07 -2.87
CA LYS A 20 17.36 8.35 -4.08
C LYS A 20 15.86 8.33 -3.80
N ARG A 21 15.40 7.35 -3.02
CA ARG A 21 13.98 7.24 -2.65
C ARG A 21 13.52 8.39 -1.77
N THR A 22 14.31 8.75 -0.77
CA THR A 22 14.03 9.90 0.10
C THR A 22 13.94 11.21 -0.69
N GLN A 23 14.84 11.42 -1.65
CA GLN A 23 14.79 12.59 -2.54
C GLN A 23 13.49 12.63 -3.34
N GLN A 24 13.15 11.52 -4.00
CA GLN A 24 11.92 11.41 -4.81
C GLN A 24 10.63 11.60 -4.00
N GLU A 25 10.59 11.11 -2.76
CA GLU A 25 9.44 11.29 -1.86
C GLU A 25 9.37 12.69 -1.24
N SER A 26 10.50 13.42 -1.18
CA SER A 26 10.58 14.78 -0.62
C SER A 26 10.25 15.89 -1.62
N GLU A 27 10.24 15.60 -2.91
CA GLU A 27 9.86 16.56 -3.95
C GLU A 27 8.40 17.00 -3.70
N PRO A 28 8.16 18.28 -3.35
CA PRO A 28 6.83 18.75 -3.08
C PRO A 28 6.01 18.64 -4.36
N ASN A 29 4.87 17.96 -4.28
CA ASN A 29 3.92 17.85 -5.38
C ASN A 29 3.37 19.25 -5.69
N GLN A 30 3.96 19.92 -6.68
CA GLN A 30 3.62 21.28 -7.08
C GLN A 30 2.15 21.33 -7.47
N GLY A 31 1.30 21.86 -6.59
CA GLY A 31 -0.14 22.04 -6.82
C GLY A 31 -1.08 21.09 -6.07
N TYR A 32 -0.59 20.21 -5.18
CA TYR A 32 -1.48 19.37 -4.36
C TYR A 32 -1.90 20.06 -3.06
N GLU A 33 -3.11 20.62 -3.04
CA GLU A 33 -3.75 21.01 -1.79
C GLU A 33 -4.23 19.76 -1.04
N LYS A 34 -3.68 19.53 0.16
CA LYS A 34 -4.07 18.39 0.98
C LYS A 34 -5.50 18.62 1.53
N PRO A 35 -6.48 17.77 1.19
CA PRO A 35 -7.84 17.95 1.68
C PRO A 35 -7.90 17.80 3.21
N THR A 36 -8.71 18.64 3.86
CA THR A 36 -8.89 18.67 5.32
C THR A 36 -9.41 17.33 5.87
N GLN A 37 -10.23 16.62 5.09
CA GLN A 37 -10.75 15.31 5.44
C GLN A 37 -10.58 14.32 4.28
N LEU A 38 -10.06 13.14 4.62
CA LEU A 38 -9.93 12.04 3.67
C LEU A 38 -11.30 11.36 3.43
N PRO A 39 -11.63 10.99 2.19
CA PRO A 39 -12.88 10.29 1.89
C PRO A 39 -12.96 8.91 2.56
N LYS A 40 -14.18 8.43 2.80
CA LYS A 40 -14.42 7.11 3.39
C LYS A 40 -13.94 6.00 2.46
N LEU A 41 -14.31 6.05 1.18
CA LEU A 41 -13.70 5.20 0.14
C LEU A 41 -12.43 5.88 -0.36
N ARG A 42 -11.28 5.26 -0.16
CA ARG A 42 -9.97 5.84 -0.46
C ARG A 42 -9.52 5.49 -1.86
N ARG A 43 -9.76 4.24 -2.28
CA ARG A 43 -9.38 3.72 -3.60
C ARG A 43 -10.31 2.60 -4.03
N ILE A 44 -10.41 2.44 -5.34
CA ILE A 44 -10.93 1.25 -6.01
C ILE A 44 -9.78 0.71 -6.87
N ILE A 45 -9.54 -0.59 -6.81
CA ILE A 45 -8.63 -1.30 -7.71
C ILE A 45 -9.48 -2.33 -8.45
N GLU A 46 -9.47 -2.24 -9.77
CA GLU A 46 -10.11 -3.23 -10.64
C GLU A 46 -9.00 -4.05 -11.30
N ILE A 47 -9.11 -5.36 -11.15
CA ILE A 47 -8.17 -6.33 -11.73
C ILE A 47 -8.96 -7.20 -12.68
N THR A 48 -8.62 -7.15 -13.96
CA THR A 48 -9.16 -8.08 -14.96
C THR A 48 -8.21 -9.27 -15.08
N ASP A 49 -8.66 -10.44 -14.66
CA ASP A 49 -7.98 -11.73 -14.80
C ASP A 49 -8.43 -12.42 -16.09
N PHE A 50 -7.50 -13.08 -16.79
CA PHE A 50 -7.73 -13.80 -18.03
C PHE A 50 -7.38 -15.30 -17.93
N ASP A 51 -6.93 -15.78 -16.76
CA ASP A 51 -6.45 -17.15 -16.57
C ASP A 51 -7.59 -18.20 -16.66
N ALA A 52 -8.84 -17.79 -16.48
CA ALA A 52 -10.02 -18.66 -16.50
C ALA A 52 -10.58 -18.94 -17.91
N GLY A 53 -9.95 -18.44 -18.98
CA GLY A 53 -10.45 -18.54 -20.35
C GLY A 53 -11.55 -17.54 -20.70
N GLU A 54 -12.13 -16.88 -19.69
CA GLU A 54 -12.96 -15.69 -19.82
C GLU A 54 -12.39 -14.58 -18.91
N ALA A 55 -12.65 -13.33 -19.28
CA ALA A 55 -12.20 -12.17 -18.51
C ALA A 55 -13.05 -12.02 -17.23
N ILE A 56 -12.42 -12.12 -16.06
CA ILE A 56 -13.05 -11.94 -14.75
C ILE A 56 -12.56 -10.63 -14.15
N VAL A 57 -13.47 -9.74 -13.74
CA VAL A 57 -13.10 -8.48 -13.08
C VAL A 57 -13.29 -8.63 -11.57
N HIS A 58 -12.18 -8.54 -10.84
CA HIS A 58 -12.16 -8.42 -9.39
C HIS A 58 -12.12 -6.96 -8.98
N ARG A 59 -13.04 -6.55 -8.11
CA ARG A 59 -13.14 -5.20 -7.59
C ARG A 59 -12.74 -5.17 -6.13
N ILE A 60 -11.67 -4.43 -5.84
CA ILE A 60 -11.11 -4.24 -4.50
C ILE A 60 -11.37 -2.81 -4.06
N GLU A 61 -12.20 -2.64 -3.03
CA GLU A 61 -12.56 -1.36 -2.45
C GLU A 61 -11.79 -1.16 -1.14
N GLN A 62 -11.00 -0.08 -1.07
CA GLN A 62 -10.19 0.27 0.09
C GLN A 62 -10.82 1.42 0.85
N PHE A 63 -11.36 1.15 2.04
CA PHE A 63 -11.95 2.16 2.91
C PHE A 63 -10.97 2.71 3.94
N LYS A 64 -11.21 3.94 4.39
CA LYS A 64 -10.48 4.60 5.46
C LYS A 64 -10.58 3.75 6.73
N ALA A 65 -9.44 3.33 7.25
CA ALA A 65 -9.31 2.70 8.57
C ALA A 65 -8.81 3.71 9.62
N ALA A 66 -8.74 3.29 10.87
CA ALA A 66 -8.20 4.08 11.98
C ALA A 66 -6.70 4.41 11.84
N ARG A 67 -5.94 3.58 11.11
CA ARG A 67 -4.51 3.78 10.86
C ARG A 67 -4.25 4.29 9.45
N ILE A 68 -3.36 5.27 9.31
CA ILE A 68 -3.06 5.94 8.04
C ILE A 68 -2.40 5.03 6.99
N ASP A 69 -1.68 4.01 7.44
CA ASP A 69 -0.97 3.05 6.60
C ASP A 69 -1.80 1.80 6.26
N CYS A 70 -3.11 1.82 6.54
CA CYS A 70 -3.98 0.65 6.40
C CYS A 70 -5.36 1.00 5.82
N TYR A 71 -6.06 -0.04 5.35
CA TYR A 71 -7.41 0.06 4.79
C TYR A 71 -8.29 -1.08 5.28
N ASP A 72 -9.59 -0.82 5.39
CA ASP A 72 -10.60 -1.88 5.46
C ASP A 72 -10.93 -2.27 4.02
N VAL A 73 -10.74 -3.55 3.68
CA VAL A 73 -10.76 -4.02 2.29
C VAL A 73 -11.98 -4.88 2.03
N VAL A 74 -12.75 -4.51 1.00
CA VAL A 74 -13.86 -5.30 0.46
C VAL A 74 -13.45 -5.79 -0.94
N ILE A 75 -13.58 -7.09 -1.18
CA ILE A 75 -13.35 -7.72 -2.49
C ILE A 75 -14.66 -8.30 -2.98
N ASP A 76 -15.09 -7.87 -4.17
CA ASP A 76 -16.31 -8.37 -4.82
C ASP A 76 -17.52 -8.36 -3.87
N GLY A 77 -17.64 -7.27 -3.09
CA GLY A 77 -18.69 -7.06 -2.10
C GLY A 77 -18.50 -7.77 -0.76
N LYS A 78 -17.43 -8.56 -0.58
CA LYS A 78 -17.13 -9.31 0.65
C LYS A 78 -15.96 -8.69 1.41
N LEU A 79 -16.14 -8.44 2.71
CA LEU A 79 -15.04 -8.00 3.57
C LEU A 79 -13.93 -9.07 3.56
N TRP A 80 -12.70 -8.69 3.21
CA TRP A 80 -11.57 -9.62 3.13
C TRP A 80 -11.29 -10.26 4.50
N GLN A 81 -10.90 -9.43 5.48
CA GLN A 81 -10.61 -9.89 6.83
C GLN A 81 -10.85 -8.75 7.81
N ARG A 82 -11.65 -9.03 8.83
CA ARG A 82 -11.81 -8.12 9.97
C ARG A 82 -10.49 -8.09 10.75
N ARG A 83 -10.05 -6.90 11.13
CA ARG A 83 -8.81 -6.72 11.89
C ARG A 83 -8.91 -7.39 13.26
N ILE A 84 -7.83 -8.01 13.71
CA ILE A 84 -7.69 -8.57 15.06
C ILE A 84 -7.68 -7.45 16.12
N THR A 85 -7.33 -6.21 15.76
CA THR A 85 -7.26 -5.08 16.69
C THR A 85 -8.61 -4.48 17.10
N GLU A 86 -9.74 -5.02 16.62
CA GLU A 86 -11.05 -4.75 17.22
C GLU A 86 -11.26 -5.68 18.41
N VAL A 87 -10.53 -5.46 19.51
CA VAL A 87 -10.96 -5.94 20.82
C VAL A 87 -12.00 -4.95 21.32
N GLY A 88 -13.19 -5.47 21.60
CA GLY A 88 -14.38 -4.70 21.99
C GLY A 88 -14.08 -3.69 23.09
N THR A 89 -14.66 -2.50 22.90
CA THR A 89 -14.87 -1.54 23.97
C THR A 89 -15.99 -2.03 24.88
#